data_AF-A0A5M7PT69-F1
#
_entry.id   AF-A0A5M7PT69-F1
#
_cell.length_a   1.000
_cell.length_b   1.000
_cell.length_c   1.000
_cell.angle_alpha   90.00
_cell.angle_beta   90.00
_cell.angle_gamma   90.00
#
_symmetry.space_group_name_H-M   'P 1'
#
loop_
_entity.id
_entity.type
_entity.pdbx_description
1 polymer ?
#
loop_
_entity_poly.entity_id
_entity_poly.type
_entity_poly.pdbx_seq_one_letter_code
_entity_poly.pdbx_strand_id
1 'polypeptide(L)' 'MSTLEKYEWHKDNYLVSTDRKRLDVQAIHRYLTRSTWAKGIDRNIVSLSIENSLNFGVYHDDAQIGFARLITDYATFAYL' A
#
# COMPACT_ATOMS: atom_id res chain seq x y z
N MET A 1 17.13 -4.57 -12.58
CA MET A 1 16.11 -4.04 -11.64
C MET A 1 15.08 -5.13 -11.46
N SER A 2 15.07 -5.80 -10.31
CA SER A 2 14.11 -6.86 -10.01
C SER A 2 12.71 -6.25 -10.03
N THR A 3 11.87 -6.69 -10.96
CA THR A 3 10.42 -6.54 -10.83
C THR A 3 10.03 -7.27 -9.56
N LEU A 4 9.69 -6.53 -8.50
CA LEU A 4 9.04 -7.08 -7.33
C LEU A 4 7.88 -7.96 -7.82
N GLU A 5 7.94 -9.25 -7.52
CA GLU A 5 6.86 -10.17 -7.84
C GLU A 5 5.56 -9.63 -7.23
N LYS A 6 4.50 -9.67 -8.04
CA LYS A 6 3.16 -9.34 -7.57
C LYS A 6 2.62 -10.56 -6.85
N TYR A 7 2.26 -10.38 -5.59
CA TYR A 7 1.60 -11.39 -4.79
C TYR A 7 0.13 -11.01 -4.68
N GLU A 8 -0.73 -11.95 -5.07
CA GLU A 8 -2.17 -11.80 -4.96
C GLU A 8 -2.76 -12.99 -4.20
N TRP A 9 -3.61 -12.68 -3.24
CA TRP A 9 -4.37 -13.66 -2.49
C TRP A 9 -5.85 -13.33 -2.59
N HIS A 10 -6.67 -14.35 -2.83
CA HIS A 10 -8.11 -14.22 -3.04
C HIS A 10 -8.85 -15.07 -2.01
N LYS A 11 -9.96 -14.53 -1.49
CA LYS A 11 -10.92 -15.26 -0.68
C LYS A 11 -12.30 -14.66 -0.85
N ASP A 12 -13.24 -15.43 -1.38
CA ASP A 12 -14.58 -14.95 -1.74
C ASP A 12 -14.45 -13.68 -2.60
N ASN A 13 -15.11 -12.59 -2.20
CA ASN A 13 -15.06 -11.30 -2.88
C ASN A 13 -13.87 -10.43 -2.44
N TYR A 14 -12.96 -10.96 -1.62
CA TYR A 14 -11.79 -10.23 -1.11
C TYR A 14 -10.54 -10.57 -1.90
N LEU A 15 -9.69 -9.54 -2.06
CA LEU A 15 -8.41 -9.61 -2.72
C LEU A 15 -7.37 -8.82 -1.95
N VAL A 16 -6.22 -9.43 -1.68
CA VAL A 16 -5.03 -8.76 -1.16
C VAL A 16 -3.99 -8.77 -2.28
N SER A 17 -3.52 -7.60 -2.72
CA SER A 17 -2.56 -7.48 -3.83
C SER A 17 -1.40 -6.56 -3.48
N THR A 18 -0.20 -6.95 -3.91
CA THR A 18 0.98 -6.09 -3.88
C THR A 18 1.20 -5.31 -5.18
N ASP A 19 0.26 -5.39 -6.14
CA ASP A 19 0.33 -4.58 -7.36
C ASP A 19 0.02 -3.11 -7.06
N ARG A 20 1.08 -2.31 -6.97
CA ARG A 20 0.99 -0.87 -6.71
C ARG A 20 0.14 -0.11 -7.74
N LYS A 21 -0.03 -0.64 -8.96
CA LYS A 21 -0.89 -0.02 -9.98
C LYS A 21 -2.38 -0.05 -9.61
N ARG A 22 -2.77 -0.90 -8.66
CA ARG A 22 -4.16 -1.03 -8.20
C ARG A 22 -4.48 -0.11 -7.01
N LEU A 23 -3.46 0.46 -6.37
CA LEU A 23 -3.65 1.33 -5.21
C LEU A 23 -4.30 2.66 -5.61
N ASP A 24 -5.37 3.02 -4.93
CA ASP A 24 -5.93 4.36 -4.92
C ASP A 24 -5.10 5.26 -4.00
N VAL A 25 -4.05 5.85 -4.57
CA VAL A 25 -3.16 6.79 -3.88
C VAL A 25 -3.92 7.99 -3.31
N GLN A 26 -5.02 8.41 -3.96
CA GLN A 26 -5.82 9.52 -3.44
C GLN A 26 -6.57 9.11 -2.17
N ALA A 27 -7.19 7.93 -2.14
CA ALA A 27 -7.84 7.41 -0.93
C ALA A 27 -6.85 7.23 0.23
N ILE A 28 -5.68 6.67 -0.06
CA ILE A 28 -4.60 6.49 0.91
C ILE A 28 -4.17 7.84 1.49
N HIS A 29 -3.90 8.84 0.65
CA HIS A 29 -3.51 10.18 1.09
C HIS A 29 -4.61 10.86 1.92
N ARG A 30 -5.87 10.80 1.48
CA ARG A 30 -7.03 11.35 2.21
C ARG A 30 -7.14 10.80 3.63
N TYR A 31 -6.84 9.52 3.82
CA TYR A 31 -6.79 8.90 5.14
C TYR A 31 -5.57 9.35 5.94
N LEU A 32 -4.37 9.20 5.37
CA LEU A 32 -3.11 9.45 6.07
C LEU A 32 -2.96 10.92 6.51
N THR A 33 -3.35 11.88 5.68
CA THR A 33 -3.22 13.32 6.01
C THR A 33 -4.03 13.73 7.24
N ARG A 34 -4.96 12.89 7.71
CA ARG A 34 -5.79 13.11 8.90
C ARG A 34 -5.44 12.18 10.07
N SER A 35 -4.51 11.24 9.88
CA SER A 35 -4.10 10.32 10.94
C SER A 35 -3.22 11.03 11.98
N THR A 36 -3.09 10.48 13.17
CA THR A 36 -2.27 11.06 14.23
C THR A 36 -0.76 11.00 13.93
N TRP A 37 -0.32 10.01 13.14
CA TRP A 37 1.10 9.79 12.82
C TRP A 37 1.55 10.40 11.49
N ALA A 38 0.63 10.75 10.60
CA ALA A 38 0.93 11.31 9.28
C ALA A 38 0.12 12.59 8.98
N LYS A 39 -0.29 13.31 10.02
CA LYS A 39 -1.09 14.54 9.91
C LYS A 39 -0.43 15.53 8.96
N GLY A 40 -1.17 15.94 7.93
CA GLY A 40 -0.71 16.91 6.94
C GLY A 40 0.33 16.40 5.94
N ILE A 41 0.56 15.07 5.84
CA ILE A 41 1.51 14.51 4.87
C ILE A 41 1.16 14.94 3.43
N ASP A 42 2.18 15.35 2.68
CA ASP A 42 2.00 15.73 1.28
C ASP A 42 1.71 14.51 0.39
N ARG A 43 0.87 14.71 -0.63
CA ARG A 43 0.47 13.63 -1.55
C ARG A 43 1.66 13.06 -2.32
N ASN A 44 2.63 13.89 -2.71
CA ASN A 44 3.81 13.43 -3.45
C ASN A 44 4.71 12.57 -2.56
N ILE A 45 4.79 12.88 -1.26
CA ILE A 45 5.51 12.04 -0.29
C ILE A 45 4.82 10.68 -0.14
N VAL A 46 3.48 10.63 -0.10
CA VAL A 46 2.74 9.36 -0.10
C VAL A 46 3.05 8.55 -1.35
N SER A 47 2.97 9.15 -2.54
CA SER A 47 3.32 8.48 -3.81
C SER A 47 4.74 7.92 -3.79
N LEU A 48 5.73 8.74 -3.42
CA LEU A 48 7.12 8.32 -3.34
C LEU A 48 7.34 7.20 -2.32
N SER A 49 6.61 7.24 -1.19
CA SER A 49 6.68 6.17 -0.20
C SER A 49 6.17 4.84 -0.76
N ILE A 50 5.09 4.86 -1.55
CA ILE A 50 4.53 3.67 -2.21
C ILE A 50 5.51 3.12 -3.26
N GLU A 51 6.22 4.01 -3.97
CA GLU A 51 7.24 3.63 -4.95
C GLU A 51 8.47 2.95 -4.33
N ASN A 52 8.75 3.17 -3.06
CA ASN A 52 9.97 2.71 -2.38
C ASN A 52 9.72 1.73 -1.22
N SER A 53 8.55 1.10 -1.18
CA SER A 53 8.20 0.13 -0.13
C SER A 53 7.35 -1.02 -0.66
N LEU A 54 7.23 -2.09 0.14
CA LEU A 54 6.26 -3.15 -0.12
C LEU A 54 4.89 -2.68 0.34
N ASN A 55 3.91 -2.70 -0.54
CA ASN A 55 2.57 -2.20 -0.24
C ASN A 55 1.55 -3.29 -0.50
N PHE A 56 0.54 -3.35 0.36
CA PHE A 56 -0.59 -4.26 0.27
C PHE A 56 -1.87 -3.43 0.17
N GLY A 57 -2.62 -3.63 -0.91
CA GLY A 57 -4.01 -3.17 -1.01
C GLY A 57 -4.95 -4.31 -0.66
N VAL A 58 -6.00 -4.01 0.12
CA VAL A 58 -7.12 -4.94 0.34
C VAL A 58 -8.32 -4.43 -0.44
N TYR A 59 -8.97 -5.29 -1.19
CA TYR A 59 -10.10 -4.97 -2.06
C TYR A 59 -11.29 -5.87 -1.75
N HIS A 60 -12.50 -5.33 -1.87
CA HIS A 60 -13.76 -6.08 -1.87
C HIS A 60 -14.60 -5.64 -3.07
N ASP A 61 -14.99 -6.57 -3.94
CA ASP A 61 -15.68 -6.26 -5.22
C ASP A 61 -14.96 -5.14 -6.01
N ASP A 62 -13.63 -5.24 -6.17
CA ASP A 62 -12.73 -4.27 -6.81
C ASP A 62 -12.55 -2.91 -6.10
N ALA A 63 -13.32 -2.60 -5.07
CA ALA A 63 -13.14 -1.39 -4.28
C ALA A 63 -12.00 -1.56 -3.25
N GLN A 64 -11.02 -0.65 -3.22
CA GLN A 64 -9.99 -0.67 -2.19
C GLN A 64 -10.59 -0.30 -0.83
N ILE A 65 -10.49 -1.23 0.13
CA ILE A 65 -11.01 -1.08 1.50
C ILE A 65 -9.92 -1.09 2.56
N GLY A 66 -8.67 -1.39 2.20
CA GLY A 66 -7.54 -1.44 3.13
C GLY A 66 -6.21 -1.14 2.48
N PHE A 67 -5.25 -0.76 3.33
CA PHE A 67 -3.88 -0.44 2.94
C PHE A 67 -2.90 -0.79 4.07
N ALA A 68 -1.81 -1.46 3.73
CA ALA A 68 -0.67 -1.68 4.61
C ALA A 68 0.63 -1.48 3.85
N ARG A 69 1.68 -1.01 4.52
CA ARG A 69 2.96 -0.66 3.90
C ARG A 69 4.11 -1.13 4.77
N LEU A 70 5.06 -1.84 4.19
CA LEU A 70 6.26 -2.31 4.88
C LEU A 70 7.50 -1.69 4.26
N ILE A 71 8.33 -1.07 5.10
CA ILE A 71 9.71 -0.71 4.75
C ILE A 71 10.58 -1.89 5.14
N THR A 72 11.20 -2.56 4.16
CA THR A 72 11.89 -3.84 4.40
C THR A 72 13.08 -4.02 3.47
N ASP A 73 14.09 -4.75 3.95
CA ASP A 73 15.23 -5.22 3.18
C ASP A 73 14.98 -6.59 2.52
N TYR A 74 13.78 -7.17 2.73
CA TYR A 74 13.38 -8.51 2.27
C TYR A 74 14.22 -9.67 2.82
N ALA A 75 15.02 -9.44 3.86
CA ALA A 75 15.93 -10.46 4.39
C ALA A 75 15.92 -10.54 5.91
N THR A 76 15.96 -9.40 6.61
CA THR A 76 16.23 -9.37 8.06
C THR A 76 15.24 -8.54 8.86
N PHE A 77 14.59 -7.55 8.24
CA PHE A 77 13.71 -6.65 8.97
C PHE A 77 12.58 -6.10 8.10
N ALA A 78 11.43 -5.86 8.74
CA ALA A 78 10.35 -5.10 8.16
C ALA A 78 9.69 -4.20 9.22
N TYR A 79 9.51 -2.93 8.88
CA TYR A 79 8.73 -1.97 9.66
C TYR A 79 7.38 -1.76 8.98
N LEU A 80 6.31 -2.04 9.73
CA LEU A 80 4.92 -1.85 9.32
C LEU A 80 4.39 -0.49 9.80
#